data_AF-A0A2P5LGP7-F1
#
_entry.id   AF-A0A2P5LGP7-F1
#
_cell.length_a   1.000
_cell.length_b   1.000
_cell.length_c   1.000
_cell.angle_alpha   90.00
_cell.angle_beta   90.00
_cell.angle_gamma   90.00
#
_symmetry.space_group_name_H-M   'P 1'
#
loop_
_entity.id
_entity.type
_entity.pdbx_description
1 polymer ?
#
loop_
_entity_poly.entity_id
_entity_poly.type
_entity_poly.pdbx_seq_one_letter_code
_entity_poly.pdbx_strand_id
1 'polypeptide(L)'
;MKIIPTLLMAGLVAFSAGSFAEDHAAAALEHAQAAAAKGKEGNSDTLVEHAGMALEHALAGAIVSKGKAKNHLEAASKELEEAIDHGNLKHADKATEHTQAAIEHIKASAK
;
A
#
# COMPACT_ATOMS: atom_id res chain seq x y z
N MET A 1 -58.55 5.82 -12.57
CA MET A 1 -57.69 5.80 -13.77
C MET A 1 -56.93 7.13 -13.87
N LYS A 2 -55.64 7.13 -13.51
CA LYS A 2 -54.53 7.86 -14.15
C LYS A 2 -53.33 7.83 -13.20
N ILE A 3 -52.32 7.09 -13.66
CA ILE A 3 -51.03 6.78 -13.07
C ILE A 3 -49.98 7.73 -13.69
N ILE A 4 -49.27 8.58 -12.92
CA ILE A 4 -48.06 9.27 -13.39
C ILE A 4 -47.19 9.67 -12.16
N PRO A 5 -45.85 9.69 -12.23
CA PRO A 5 -45.02 8.56 -11.84
C PRO A 5 -43.99 8.92 -10.76
N THR A 6 -43.58 7.92 -9.99
CA THR A 6 -42.44 7.98 -9.06
C THR A 6 -41.17 8.33 -9.84
N LEU A 7 -40.67 9.56 -9.69
CA LEU A 7 -39.35 9.96 -10.17
C LEU A 7 -38.30 9.44 -9.19
N LEU A 8 -37.91 8.17 -9.37
CA LEU A 8 -36.76 7.58 -8.70
C LEU A 8 -35.50 8.15 -9.34
N MET A 9 -35.02 9.28 -8.83
CA MET A 9 -33.70 9.80 -9.20
C MET A 9 -32.64 8.99 -8.45
N ALA A 10 -32.26 7.85 -9.04
CA ALA A 10 -31.11 7.07 -8.60
C ALA A 10 -29.84 7.90 -8.88
N GLY A 11 -29.44 8.70 -7.90
CA GLY A 11 -28.12 9.33 -7.87
C GLY A 11 -27.06 8.25 -7.74
N LEU A 12 -26.57 7.73 -8.87
CA LEU A 12 -25.36 6.94 -8.90
C LEU A 12 -24.18 7.90 -8.71
N VAL A 13 -23.85 8.17 -7.45
CA VAL A 13 -22.55 8.71 -7.09
C VAL A 13 -21.55 7.62 -7.43
N ALA A 14 -20.91 7.74 -8.59
CA ALA A 14 -19.72 6.98 -8.92
C ALA A 14 -18.61 7.44 -7.96
N PHE A 15 -18.57 6.83 -6.78
CA PHE A 15 -17.55 7.06 -5.77
C PHE A 15 -16.21 6.61 -6.36
N SER A 16 -15.33 7.57 -6.64
CA SER A 16 -14.06 7.38 -7.33
C SER A 16 -13.05 6.65 -6.45
N ALA A 17 -13.17 5.32 -6.39
CA ALA A 17 -12.23 4.43 -5.69
C ALA A 17 -10.76 4.64 -6.11
N GLY A 18 -10.51 5.21 -7.31
CA GLY A 18 -9.17 5.56 -7.77
C GLY A 18 -8.45 6.56 -6.87
N SER A 19 -9.15 7.58 -6.36
CA SER A 19 -8.53 8.60 -5.48
C SER A 19 -7.97 8.00 -4.19
N PHE A 20 -8.72 7.08 -3.57
CA PHE A 20 -8.29 6.40 -2.35
C PHE A 20 -7.13 5.42 -2.58
N ALA A 21 -7.12 4.74 -3.73
CA ALA A 21 -6.02 3.84 -4.10
C ALA A 21 -4.69 4.59 -4.25
N GLU A 22 -4.73 5.75 -4.90
CA GLU A 22 -3.57 6.59 -5.14
C GLU A 22 -3.01 7.18 -3.83
N ASP A 23 -3.89 7.66 -2.95
CA ASP A 23 -3.52 8.19 -1.63
C ASP A 23 -2.83 7.11 -0.77
N HIS A 24 -3.38 5.89 -0.74
CA HIS A 24 -2.78 4.78 -0.01
C HIS A 24 -1.44 4.34 -0.61
N ALA A 25 -1.32 4.27 -1.94
CA ALA A 25 -0.05 3.92 -2.58
C ALA A 25 1.04 4.98 -2.30
N ALA A 26 0.69 6.26 -2.27
CA ALA A 26 1.61 7.34 -1.93
C ALA A 26 2.08 7.26 -0.46
N ALA A 27 1.17 7.06 0.48
CA ALA A 27 1.51 6.90 1.90
C ALA A 27 2.35 5.64 2.16
N ALA A 28 2.01 4.52 1.50
CA ALA A 28 2.82 3.30 1.55
C ALA A 28 4.25 3.55 1.05
N LEU A 29 4.39 4.31 -0.04
CA LEU A 29 5.69 4.65 -0.62
C LEU A 29 6.53 5.51 0.32
N GLU A 30 5.92 6.51 0.96
CA GLU A 30 6.60 7.39 1.91
C GLU A 30 7.18 6.59 3.09
N HIS A 31 6.35 5.77 3.73
CA HIS A 31 6.79 4.93 4.84
C HIS A 31 7.81 3.88 4.41
N ALA A 32 7.64 3.22 3.26
CA ALA A 32 8.62 2.26 2.78
C ALA A 32 9.99 2.92 2.51
N GLN A 33 10.02 4.16 1.98
CA GLN A 33 11.27 4.91 1.81
C GLN A 33 11.93 5.27 3.14
N ALA A 34 11.13 5.67 4.14
CA ALA A 34 11.63 5.91 5.49
C ALA A 34 12.20 4.64 6.14
N ALA A 35 11.53 3.50 5.99
CA ALA A 35 11.99 2.19 6.43
C ALA A 35 13.33 1.83 5.79
N ALA A 36 13.46 1.98 4.47
CA ALA A 36 14.70 1.69 3.75
C ALA A 36 15.85 2.61 4.19
N ALA A 37 15.58 3.88 4.51
CA ALA A 37 16.58 4.79 5.04
C ALA A 37 17.08 4.33 6.42
N LYS A 38 16.17 3.96 7.32
CA LYS A 38 16.52 3.45 8.67
C LYS A 38 17.25 2.11 8.61
N GLY A 39 16.87 1.25 7.68
CA GLY A 39 17.58 0.00 7.39
C GLY A 39 19.04 0.20 7.01
N LYS A 40 19.32 1.17 6.14
CA LYS A 40 20.70 1.54 5.75
C LYS A 40 21.52 2.11 6.90
N GLU A 41 20.86 2.65 7.94
CA GLU A 41 21.50 3.08 9.19
C GLU A 41 21.71 1.90 10.17
N GLY A 42 21.29 0.69 9.83
CA GLY A 42 21.29 -0.49 10.71
C GLY A 42 20.17 -0.48 11.77
N ASN A 43 19.28 0.51 11.74
CA ASN A 43 18.21 0.67 12.73
C ASN A 43 17.00 -0.20 12.35
N SER A 44 17.06 -1.47 12.75
CA SER A 44 15.99 -2.44 12.47
C SER A 44 14.66 -2.10 13.14
N ASP A 45 14.68 -1.47 14.32
CA ASP A 45 13.44 -1.17 15.06
C ASP A 45 12.60 -0.11 14.35
N THR A 46 13.22 1.01 13.97
CA THR A 46 12.51 2.06 13.22
C THR A 46 12.25 1.65 11.76
N LEU A 47 13.05 0.73 11.20
CA LEU A 47 12.68 0.08 9.93
C LEU A 47 11.35 -0.65 10.08
N VAL A 48 11.22 -1.54 11.07
CA VAL A 48 10.00 -2.35 11.29
C VAL A 48 8.78 -1.45 11.50
N GLU A 49 8.92 -0.38 12.28
CA GLU A 49 7.84 0.60 12.51
C GLU A 49 7.33 1.20 11.19
N HIS A 50 8.23 1.72 10.37
CA HIS A 50 7.85 2.29 9.07
C HIS A 50 7.39 1.23 8.07
N ALA A 51 7.98 0.04 8.05
CA ALA A 51 7.55 -1.05 7.18
C ALA A 51 6.13 -1.53 7.54
N GLY A 52 5.76 -1.54 8.83
CA GLY A 52 4.40 -1.82 9.29
C GLY A 52 3.38 -0.80 8.79
N MET A 53 3.67 0.50 8.92
CA MET A 53 2.77 1.55 8.38
C MET A 53 2.67 1.48 6.85
N ALA A 54 3.77 1.17 6.17
CA ALA A 54 3.75 0.94 4.72
C ALA A 54 2.86 -0.26 4.35
N LEU A 55 2.92 -1.34 5.12
CA LEU A 55 2.13 -2.56 4.90
C LEU A 55 0.63 -2.28 5.06
N GLU A 56 0.24 -1.56 6.10
CA GLU A 56 -1.15 -1.18 6.32
C GLU A 56 -1.72 -0.41 5.12
N HIS A 57 -0.98 0.58 4.63
CA HIS A 57 -1.38 1.35 3.45
C HIS A 57 -1.35 0.52 2.16
N ALA A 58 -0.36 -0.35 1.97
CA ALA A 58 -0.29 -1.22 0.79
C ALA A 58 -1.50 -2.17 0.73
N LEU A 59 -1.87 -2.78 1.86
CA LEU A 59 -3.06 -3.64 1.97
C LEU A 59 -4.35 -2.85 1.73
N ALA A 60 -4.49 -1.67 2.35
CA ALA A 60 -5.66 -0.79 2.13
C ALA A 60 -5.78 -0.40 0.64
N GLY A 61 -4.67 0.00 0.01
CA GLY A 61 -4.61 0.29 -1.41
C GLY A 61 -4.97 -0.92 -2.28
N ALA A 62 -4.50 -2.12 -1.92
CA ALA A 62 -4.81 -3.35 -2.64
C ALA A 62 -6.30 -3.72 -2.60
N ILE A 63 -6.98 -3.46 -1.48
CA ILE A 63 -8.43 -3.70 -1.30
C ILE A 63 -9.26 -2.85 -2.28
N VAL A 64 -8.87 -1.58 -2.47
CA VAL A 64 -9.62 -0.63 -3.31
C VAL A 64 -9.16 -0.63 -4.78
N SER A 65 -7.99 -1.20 -5.06
CA SER A 65 -7.42 -1.30 -6.41
C SER A 65 -7.93 -2.50 -7.20
N LYS A 66 -7.72 -2.48 -8.51
CA LYS A 66 -8.02 -3.61 -9.42
C LYS A 66 -6.88 -3.85 -10.39
N GLY A 67 -6.86 -5.03 -11.01
CA GLY A 67 -5.89 -5.36 -12.07
C GLY A 67 -4.44 -5.29 -11.61
N LYS A 68 -3.57 -4.72 -12.47
CA LYS A 68 -2.12 -4.66 -12.21
C LYS A 68 -1.76 -3.86 -10.96
N ALA A 69 -2.46 -2.76 -10.70
CA ALA A 69 -2.25 -1.95 -9.50
C ALA A 69 -2.43 -2.79 -8.23
N LYS A 70 -3.54 -3.54 -8.15
CA LYS A 70 -3.79 -4.48 -7.05
C LYS A 70 -2.69 -5.52 -6.91
N ASN A 71 -2.30 -6.18 -8.00
CA ASN A 71 -1.26 -7.22 -7.96
C ASN A 71 0.08 -6.68 -7.46
N HIS A 72 0.46 -5.47 -7.86
CA HIS A 72 1.67 -4.83 -7.37
C HIS A 72 1.58 -4.44 -5.89
N LEU A 73 0.43 -3.93 -5.43
CA LEU A 73 0.26 -3.63 -4.00
C LEU A 73 0.24 -4.89 -3.12
N GLU A 74 -0.32 -6.00 -3.59
CA GLU A 74 -0.24 -7.30 -2.91
C GLU A 74 1.20 -7.83 -2.87
N ALA A 75 1.96 -7.67 -3.95
CA ALA A 75 3.37 -8.05 -3.98
C ALA A 75 4.21 -7.18 -3.04
N ALA A 76 3.97 -5.86 -3.03
CA ALA A 76 4.61 -4.95 -2.07
C ALA A 76 4.29 -5.33 -0.61
N SER A 77 3.05 -5.72 -0.33
CA SER A 77 2.63 -6.14 1.01
C SER A 77 3.43 -7.36 1.49
N LYS A 78 3.63 -8.37 0.63
CA LYS A 78 4.45 -9.55 0.96
C LYS A 78 5.90 -9.20 1.24
N GLU A 79 6.50 -8.34 0.41
CA GLU A 79 7.87 -7.87 0.66
C GLU A 79 7.97 -7.08 1.97
N LEU A 80 6.95 -6.30 2.34
CA LEU A 80 6.93 -5.59 3.62
C LEU A 80 6.76 -6.54 4.82
N GLU A 81 5.99 -7.62 4.69
CA GLU A 81 5.91 -8.69 5.69
C GLU A 81 7.29 -9.34 5.91
N GLU A 82 7.99 -9.70 4.83
CA GLU A 82 9.36 -10.24 4.93
C GLU A 82 10.35 -9.22 5.52
N ALA A 83 10.20 -7.93 5.20
CA ALA A 83 11.01 -6.87 5.78
C ALA A 83 10.79 -6.75 7.31
N ILE A 84 9.54 -6.87 7.77
CA ILE A 84 9.18 -6.85 9.19
C ILE A 84 9.75 -8.07 9.89
N ASP A 85 9.61 -9.26 9.31
CA ASP A 85 10.12 -10.51 9.89
C ASP A 85 11.65 -10.46 10.03
N HIS A 86 12.35 -10.07 8.98
CA HIS A 86 13.80 -9.89 9.04
C HIS A 86 14.24 -8.75 9.98
N GLY A 87 13.49 -7.65 10.03
CA GLY A 87 13.77 -6.53 10.92
C GLY A 87 13.61 -6.91 12.40
N ASN A 88 12.59 -7.71 12.74
CA ASN A 88 12.39 -8.25 14.08
C ASN A 88 13.52 -9.20 14.51
N LEU A 89 14.18 -9.86 13.55
CA LEU A 89 15.38 -10.67 13.77
C LEU A 89 16.68 -9.83 13.82
N LYS A 90 16.59 -8.50 13.76
CA LYS A 90 17.73 -7.56 13.65
C LYS A 90 18.58 -7.76 12.39
N HIS A 91 18.02 -8.36 11.34
CA HIS A 91 18.68 -8.51 10.05
C HIS A 91 18.44 -7.25 9.19
N ALA A 92 18.98 -6.10 9.61
CA ALA A 92 18.74 -4.79 8.99
C ALA A 92 18.98 -4.80 7.47
N ASP A 93 20.04 -5.45 7.00
CA ASP A 93 20.38 -5.53 5.58
C ASP A 93 19.30 -6.28 4.78
N LYS A 94 18.85 -7.45 5.26
CA LYS A 94 17.79 -8.23 4.61
C LYS A 94 16.44 -7.53 4.65
N ALA A 95 16.11 -6.93 5.78
CA ALA A 95 14.92 -6.11 5.91
C ALA A 95 14.93 -4.93 4.92
N THR A 96 16.09 -4.32 4.69
CA THR A 96 16.28 -3.25 3.71
C THR A 96 16.07 -3.75 2.28
N GLU A 97 16.65 -4.90 1.91
CA GLU A 97 16.49 -5.51 0.58
C GLU A 97 15.01 -5.72 0.24
N HIS A 98 14.25 -6.34 1.15
CA HIS A 98 12.81 -6.55 1.00
C HIS A 98 12.03 -5.23 0.94
N THR A 99 12.37 -4.25 1.79
CA THR A 99 11.75 -2.92 1.73
C THR A 99 11.98 -2.24 0.38
N GLN A 100 13.17 -2.39 -0.22
CA GLN A 100 13.46 -1.83 -1.55
C GLN A 100 12.65 -2.51 -2.65
N ALA A 101 12.47 -3.84 -2.59
CA ALA A 101 11.59 -4.56 -3.49
C ALA A 101 10.13 -4.09 -3.37
N ALA A 102 9.64 -3.87 -2.13
CA ALA A 102 8.32 -3.30 -1.90
C ALA A 102 8.17 -1.91 -2.55
N ILE A 103 9.17 -1.03 -2.42
CA ILE A 103 9.17 0.31 -3.04
C ILE A 103 9.01 0.21 -4.56
N GLU A 104 9.67 -0.74 -5.22
CA GLU A 104 9.55 -0.93 -6.67
C GLU A 104 8.14 -1.35 -7.08
N HIS A 105 7.53 -2.26 -6.32
CA HIS A 105 6.15 -2.67 -6.55
C HIS A 105 5.15 -1.53 -6.30
N ILE A 106 5.28 -0.76 -5.22
CA ILE A 106 4.40 0.39 -4.96
C ILE A 106 4.51 1.44 -6.09
N LYS A 107 5.73 1.71 -6.60
CA LYS A 107 5.89 2.61 -7.76
C LYS A 107 5.25 2.03 -9.04
N ALA A 108 5.25 0.72 -9.19
CA ALA A 108 4.65 0.05 -10.33
C ALA A 108 3.11 -0.01 -10.26
N SER A 109 2.51 0.14 -9.07
CA SER A 109 1.04 0.14 -8.94
C SER A 109 0.39 1.41 -9.48
N ALA A 110 1.14 2.50 -9.61
CA ALA A 110 0.69 3.79 -10.16
C ALA A 110 0.89 3.91 -11.69
N LYS A 111 1.26 2.83 -12.39
CA LYS A 111 1.50 2.79 -13.85
C LYS A 111 0.42 2.01 -14.58
#